data_AF-A0A512DF50-F1
#
_entry.id   AF-A0A512DF50-F1
#
_cell.length_a   1.000
_cell.length_b   1.000
_cell.length_c   1.000
_cell.angle_alpha   90.00
_cell.angle_beta   90.00
_cell.angle_gamma   90.00
#
_symmetry.space_group_name_H-M   'P 1'
#
loop_
_entity.id
_entity.type
_entity.pdbx_description
1 polymer ?
#
loop_
_entity_poly.entity_id
_entity_poly.type
_entity_poly.pdbx_seq_one_letter_code
_entity_poly.pdbx_strand_id
1 'polypeptide(L)'
;MHRTLSPHARASRALSTARRLTAGLAAATVAGALLTGVTATAAQAQTIPSGPPHGNFDGATAVSGGLKVRGWAADADTTSALTVKITVGGATTQIQTGVARPDVPKVFPQFGPATGWETVLPLPTGSHTVCVTVVNVGPGQDKTFPCRTAVVTSGTPTADTATTTARTLTWAPPALTSPTTITISATNRQPRLEAGKDYIIKMPSTPLEGLKGLILSGGRNVVLIGGEVKISQVGTTSESLRGLLLKDQTGTVHIEGLRITGGTLAEGINIDQRLGATVQLQNIRVDTVHGTQAGLHADVIQSWAGPKVLRIDGLTGYTNYQGLFLLPTQFGTAAPQLFDLRNVNIVGTTGSAYLFWRDNGTWPATTQNVWASTSQVGVGRGQYLMGNWSGVLSGKPATGDMVPVGRAGLGYASPGYTR
;
A
#
# COMPACT_ATOMS: atom_id res chain seq x y z
N MET A 1 54.49 52.01 51.77
CA MET A 1 53.57 53.17 51.81
C MET A 1 53.81 54.03 50.57
N HIS A 2 52.90 54.04 49.59
CA HIS A 2 52.48 55.25 48.86
C HIS A 2 51.49 54.96 47.71
N ARG A 3 50.40 55.75 47.72
CA ARG A 3 49.69 56.40 46.60
C ARG A 3 48.90 55.59 45.55
N THR A 4 47.56 55.73 45.67
CA THR A 4 46.57 56.23 44.66
C THR A 4 46.73 55.94 43.17
N LEU A 5 45.66 55.45 42.53
CA LEU A 5 44.97 56.07 41.37
C LEU A 5 43.61 55.36 41.04
N SER A 6 42.61 56.16 40.69
CA SER A 6 41.26 55.87 40.12
C SER A 6 41.30 56.04 38.58
N PRO A 7 40.20 55.96 37.77
CA PRO A 7 39.02 55.07 37.74
C PRO A 7 38.65 54.61 36.27
N HIS A 8 37.42 54.07 36.09
CA HIS A 8 36.62 53.78 34.87
C HIS A 8 36.48 52.28 34.50
N ALA A 9 35.31 51.72 34.13
CA ALA A 9 33.90 52.13 34.18
C ALA A 9 33.01 50.90 33.80
N ARG A 10 31.83 50.81 34.44
CA ARG A 10 30.54 50.18 34.01
C ARG A 10 30.53 48.66 33.69
N ALA A 11 29.49 47.87 33.99
CA ALA A 11 28.07 48.16 34.19
C ALA A 11 27.35 47.09 35.09
N SER A 12 26.40 47.58 35.90
CA SER A 12 25.11 47.01 36.41
C SER A 12 24.93 45.47 36.52
N ARG A 13 24.79 44.86 37.72
CA ARG A 13 23.68 44.87 38.73
C ARG A 13 22.31 44.47 38.14
N ALA A 14 21.46 43.65 38.76
CA ALA A 14 21.50 42.92 40.04
C ALA A 14 20.38 41.86 40.10
N LEU A 15 20.59 40.85 40.94
CA LEU A 15 19.61 39.87 41.43
C LEU A 15 18.54 40.54 42.32
N SER A 16 17.42 39.86 42.60
CA SER A 16 17.15 39.31 43.95
C SER A 16 15.71 38.80 44.19
N THR A 17 15.66 37.54 44.66
CA THR A 17 14.85 36.92 45.74
C THR A 17 13.33 37.08 45.93
N ALA A 18 12.75 35.93 46.26
CA ALA A 18 11.37 35.57 46.61
C ALA A 18 10.80 36.17 47.91
N ARG A 19 9.45 36.25 47.99
CA ARG A 19 8.68 36.07 49.24
C ARG A 19 7.19 35.73 49.03
N ARG A 20 6.81 34.60 49.63
CA ARG A 20 5.55 34.16 50.30
C ARG A 20 4.16 34.56 49.78
N LEU A 21 3.32 33.51 49.63
CA LEU A 21 1.88 33.49 49.41
C LEU A 21 1.07 33.89 50.65
N THR A 22 0.02 34.68 50.45
CA THR A 22 -1.21 34.73 51.28
C THR A 22 -2.43 34.89 50.37
N ALA A 23 -3.50 34.19 50.76
CA ALA A 23 -4.72 33.94 49.99
C ALA A 23 -5.61 35.17 49.78
N GLY A 24 -6.30 35.20 48.65
CA GLY A 24 -7.46 36.04 48.38
C GLY A 24 -8.34 35.35 47.34
N LEU A 25 -9.46 34.76 47.77
CA LEU A 25 -10.52 34.29 46.88
C LEU A 25 -11.18 35.51 46.22
N ALA A 26 -11.13 35.59 44.90
CA ALA A 26 -12.06 36.37 44.10
C ALA A 26 -12.72 35.43 43.10
N ALA A 27 -14.01 35.19 43.29
CA ALA A 27 -14.85 34.43 42.38
C ALA A 27 -15.01 35.23 41.07
N ALA A 28 -14.45 34.72 39.98
CA ALA A 28 -14.76 35.16 38.63
C ALA A 28 -15.63 34.09 37.95
N THR A 29 -16.83 34.49 37.59
CA THR A 29 -17.80 33.75 36.80
C THR A 29 -17.19 33.33 35.45
N VAL A 30 -17.00 32.02 35.25
CA VAL A 30 -16.64 31.48 33.93
C VAL A 30 -17.91 31.36 33.10
N ALA A 31 -17.99 32.15 32.04
CA ALA A 31 -18.98 31.99 30.98
C ALA A 31 -18.87 30.58 30.40
N GLY A 32 -20.01 29.88 30.34
CA GLY A 32 -20.10 28.53 29.79
C GLY A 32 -19.60 28.48 28.36
N ALA A 33 -18.51 27.75 28.14
CA ALA A 33 -18.11 27.33 26.82
C ALA A 33 -19.17 26.36 26.29
N LEU A 34 -19.78 26.70 25.15
CA LEU A 34 -20.59 25.80 24.35
C LEU A 34 -19.76 24.54 24.04
N LEU A 35 -20.11 23.41 24.68
CA LEU A 35 -19.80 22.10 24.13
C LEU A 35 -20.56 21.99 22.81
N THR A 36 -19.88 22.25 21.70
CA THR A 36 -20.31 21.75 20.39
C THR A 36 -20.07 20.25 20.41
N GLY A 37 -21.10 19.50 20.78
CA GLY A 37 -21.12 18.06 20.63
C GLY A 37 -20.95 17.72 19.15
N VAL A 38 -19.77 17.24 18.77
CA VAL A 38 -19.64 16.45 17.56
C VAL A 38 -20.26 15.09 17.90
N THR A 39 -21.56 14.95 17.64
CA THR A 39 -22.14 13.63 17.52
C THR A 39 -21.41 12.94 16.37
N ALA A 40 -20.61 11.93 16.68
CA ALA A 40 -20.21 10.96 15.66
C ALA A 40 -21.51 10.40 15.09
N THR A 41 -21.89 10.82 13.89
CA THR A 41 -22.95 10.16 13.14
C THR A 41 -22.46 8.74 12.91
N ALA A 42 -23.03 7.78 13.64
CA ALA A 42 -22.93 6.39 13.25
C ALA A 42 -23.37 6.33 11.78
N ALA A 43 -22.50 5.81 10.91
CA ALA A 43 -22.86 5.56 9.53
C ALA A 43 -24.14 4.73 9.55
N GLN A 44 -25.26 5.32 9.13
CA GLN A 44 -26.53 4.62 9.13
C GLN A 44 -26.39 3.44 8.17
N ALA A 45 -26.62 2.24 8.69
CA ALA A 45 -26.82 1.04 7.89
C ALA A 45 -27.85 1.37 6.80
N GLN A 46 -27.44 1.28 5.53
CA GLN A 46 -28.36 1.63 4.45
C GLN A 46 -29.35 0.49 4.29
N THR A 47 -30.61 0.74 4.65
CA THR A 47 -31.72 -0.17 4.34
C THR A 47 -32.13 0.01 2.89
N ILE A 48 -32.04 -1.06 2.11
CA ILE A 48 -32.43 -1.09 0.70
C ILE A 48 -33.92 -1.49 0.60
N PRO A 49 -34.78 -0.70 -0.07
CA PRO A 49 -36.18 -1.07 -0.28
C PRO A 49 -36.34 -2.19 -1.31
N SER A 50 -37.51 -2.86 -1.29
CA SER A 50 -37.97 -3.77 -2.35
C SER A 50 -37.89 -3.11 -3.73
N GLY A 51 -37.53 -3.88 -4.77
CA GLY A 51 -37.24 -3.35 -6.10
C GLY A 51 -36.15 -4.14 -6.85
N PRO A 52 -35.61 -3.58 -7.96
CA PRO A 52 -34.55 -4.22 -8.74
C PRO A 52 -33.34 -4.65 -7.89
N PRO A 53 -32.59 -5.71 -8.27
CA PRO A 53 -31.48 -6.19 -7.46
C PRO A 53 -30.38 -5.13 -7.28
N HIS A 54 -29.63 -5.23 -6.19
CA HIS A 54 -28.44 -4.44 -5.90
C HIS A 54 -27.19 -5.26 -6.18
N GLY A 55 -26.08 -4.59 -6.50
CA GLY A 55 -24.86 -5.31 -6.83
C GLY A 55 -23.86 -4.50 -7.63
N ASN A 56 -22.75 -5.15 -7.98
CA ASN A 56 -21.72 -4.62 -8.85
C ASN A 56 -21.10 -5.72 -9.72
N PHE A 57 -20.82 -5.40 -10.99
CA PHE A 57 -19.94 -6.20 -11.83
C PHE A 57 -18.50 -5.76 -11.60
N ASP A 58 -17.76 -6.48 -10.76
CA ASP A 58 -16.42 -6.07 -10.30
C ASP A 58 -15.38 -6.13 -11.43
N GLY A 59 -15.46 -7.12 -12.31
CA GLY A 59 -14.58 -7.16 -13.49
C GLY A 59 -14.65 -8.44 -14.32
N ALA A 60 -14.07 -8.34 -15.52
CA ALA A 60 -13.76 -9.42 -16.43
C ALA A 60 -12.25 -9.40 -16.71
N THR A 61 -11.56 -10.50 -16.39
CA THR A 61 -10.11 -10.61 -16.53
C THR A 61 -9.78 -11.84 -17.36
N ALA A 62 -8.86 -11.70 -18.33
CA ALA A 62 -8.38 -12.84 -19.09
C ALA A 62 -7.72 -13.88 -18.19
N VAL A 63 -8.10 -15.14 -18.38
CA VAL A 63 -7.48 -16.32 -17.79
C VAL A 63 -7.20 -17.30 -18.90
N SER A 64 -6.43 -18.33 -18.61
CA SER A 64 -6.11 -19.31 -19.64
C SER A 64 -7.38 -20.00 -20.14
N GLY A 65 -7.59 -19.99 -21.46
CA GLY A 65 -8.77 -20.55 -22.12
C GLY A 65 -10.06 -19.71 -22.02
N GLY A 66 -10.02 -18.49 -21.47
CA GLY A 66 -11.24 -17.68 -21.39
C GLY A 66 -11.18 -16.39 -20.54
N LEU A 67 -12.32 -15.99 -20.00
CA LEU A 67 -12.45 -14.82 -19.11
C LEU A 67 -12.97 -15.24 -17.74
N LYS A 68 -12.26 -14.87 -16.68
CA LYS A 68 -12.77 -14.91 -15.30
C LYS A 68 -13.59 -13.65 -15.04
N VAL A 69 -14.86 -13.83 -14.67
CA VAL A 69 -15.80 -12.75 -14.40
C VAL A 69 -16.34 -12.89 -12.99
N ARG A 70 -16.47 -11.75 -12.29
CA ARG A 70 -16.96 -11.77 -10.90
C ARG A 70 -17.68 -10.48 -10.53
N GLY A 71 -18.45 -10.58 -9.46
CA GLY A 71 -19.15 -9.47 -8.85
C GLY A 71 -19.88 -9.88 -7.59
N TRP A 72 -20.85 -9.08 -7.20
CA TRP A 72 -21.82 -9.44 -6.18
C TRP A 72 -23.20 -8.93 -6.57
N ALA A 73 -24.24 -9.60 -6.07
CA ALA A 73 -25.61 -9.15 -6.18
C ALA A 73 -26.46 -9.64 -5.01
N ALA A 74 -27.46 -8.84 -4.63
CA ALA A 74 -28.42 -9.11 -3.58
C ALA A 74 -29.76 -8.44 -3.92
N ASP A 75 -30.86 -8.99 -3.43
CA ASP A 75 -32.20 -8.49 -3.70
C ASP A 75 -32.91 -8.36 -2.34
N ALA A 76 -33.61 -7.26 -2.11
CA ALA A 76 -34.28 -7.02 -0.83
C ALA A 76 -35.50 -7.93 -0.64
N ASP A 77 -36.00 -8.53 -1.72
CA ASP A 77 -37.18 -9.38 -1.73
C ASP A 77 -36.88 -10.87 -1.51
N THR A 78 -35.61 -11.27 -1.40
CA THR A 78 -35.22 -12.65 -1.11
C THR A 78 -33.88 -12.79 -0.40
N THR A 79 -33.75 -13.83 0.43
CA THR A 79 -32.47 -14.26 1.02
C THR A 79 -31.84 -15.44 0.28
N SER A 80 -32.53 -15.98 -0.73
CA SER A 80 -32.01 -17.07 -1.57
C SER A 80 -30.98 -16.56 -2.58
N ALA A 81 -30.19 -17.48 -3.14
CA ALA A 81 -29.26 -17.15 -4.21
C ALA A 81 -29.98 -16.57 -5.43
N LEU A 82 -29.35 -15.58 -6.06
CA LEU A 82 -29.86 -14.92 -7.26
C LEU A 82 -29.22 -15.50 -8.51
N THR A 83 -30.02 -15.57 -9.58
CA THR A 83 -29.52 -15.96 -10.89
C THR A 83 -28.80 -14.79 -11.56
N VAL A 84 -27.59 -15.03 -12.03
CA VAL A 84 -26.77 -14.08 -12.79
C VAL A 84 -26.60 -14.61 -14.22
N LYS A 85 -27.15 -13.88 -15.19
CA LYS A 85 -27.01 -14.11 -16.64
C LYS A 85 -25.78 -13.35 -17.15
N ILE A 86 -24.82 -14.05 -17.74
CA ILE A 86 -23.61 -13.49 -18.30
C ILE A 86 -23.60 -13.76 -19.81
N THR A 87 -23.59 -12.71 -20.62
CA THR A 87 -23.71 -12.81 -22.08
C THR A 87 -22.43 -12.34 -22.77
N VAL A 88 -21.91 -13.16 -23.70
CA VAL A 88 -20.74 -12.85 -24.53
C VAL A 88 -21.04 -13.26 -25.96
N GLY A 89 -20.88 -12.34 -26.92
CA GLY A 89 -21.10 -12.66 -28.34
C GLY A 89 -22.48 -13.22 -28.68
N GLY A 90 -23.51 -12.91 -27.88
CA GLY A 90 -24.88 -13.42 -28.03
C GLY A 90 -25.18 -14.73 -27.29
N ALA A 91 -24.19 -15.42 -26.74
CA ALA A 91 -24.39 -16.62 -25.91
C ALA A 91 -24.51 -16.24 -24.42
N THR A 92 -25.45 -16.85 -23.70
CA THR A 92 -25.71 -16.57 -22.28
C THR A 92 -25.42 -17.77 -21.38
N THR A 93 -24.60 -17.56 -20.35
CA THR A 93 -24.34 -18.49 -19.25
C THR A 93 -25.09 -18.02 -18.01
N GLN A 94 -25.71 -18.94 -17.26
CA GLN A 94 -26.36 -18.62 -15.98
C GLN A 94 -25.59 -19.24 -14.82
N ILE A 95 -25.35 -18.46 -13.77
CA ILE A 95 -24.78 -18.90 -12.50
C ILE A 95 -25.62 -18.39 -11.33
N GLN A 96 -25.35 -18.87 -10.13
CA GLN A 96 -25.98 -18.37 -8.90
C GLN A 96 -25.00 -17.52 -8.09
N THR A 97 -25.52 -16.59 -7.30
CA THR A 97 -24.75 -16.01 -6.19
C THR A 97 -24.50 -17.05 -5.09
N GLY A 98 -23.54 -16.78 -4.22
CA GLY A 98 -23.16 -17.70 -3.13
C GLY A 98 -21.70 -17.58 -2.70
N VAL A 99 -20.86 -16.85 -3.45
CA VAL A 99 -19.46 -16.61 -3.10
C VAL A 99 -19.38 -15.62 -1.94
N ALA A 100 -18.47 -15.87 -1.00
CA ALA A 100 -18.32 -15.03 0.19
C ALA A 100 -17.85 -13.60 -0.14
N ARG A 101 -18.61 -12.63 0.35
CA ARG A 101 -18.42 -11.18 0.31
C ARG A 101 -18.77 -10.57 1.67
N PRO A 102 -17.94 -10.80 2.70
CA PRO A 102 -18.19 -10.30 4.05
C PRO A 102 -18.10 -8.77 4.18
N ASP A 103 -17.66 -8.08 3.13
CA ASP A 103 -17.69 -6.63 2.99
C ASP A 103 -19.10 -6.07 2.69
N VAL A 104 -19.94 -6.82 1.97
CA VAL A 104 -21.32 -6.41 1.62
C VAL A 104 -22.21 -6.18 2.85
N PRO A 105 -22.32 -7.09 3.84
CA PRO A 105 -23.12 -6.86 5.05
C PRO A 105 -22.59 -5.72 5.93
N LYS A 106 -21.34 -5.27 5.77
CA LYS A 106 -20.83 -4.11 6.52
C LYS A 106 -21.43 -2.80 6.02
N VAL A 107 -21.86 -2.76 4.76
CA VAL A 107 -22.45 -1.58 4.10
C VAL A 107 -23.96 -1.72 4.00
N PHE A 108 -24.45 -2.94 3.71
CA PHE A 108 -25.86 -3.29 3.56
C PHE A 108 -26.22 -4.44 4.51
N PRO A 109 -26.43 -4.16 5.82
CA PRO A 109 -26.56 -5.21 6.84
C PRO A 109 -27.73 -6.18 6.66
N GLN A 110 -28.74 -5.83 5.87
CA GLN A 110 -29.86 -6.72 5.54
C GLN A 110 -29.47 -7.87 4.61
N PHE A 111 -28.33 -7.79 3.91
CA PHE A 111 -27.86 -8.82 3.01
C PHE A 111 -26.86 -9.74 3.70
N GLY A 112 -26.93 -11.04 3.40
CA GLY A 112 -25.97 -12.01 3.91
C GLY A 112 -24.58 -11.86 3.27
N PRO A 113 -23.55 -12.54 3.82
CA PRO A 113 -22.20 -12.51 3.26
C PRO A 113 -22.07 -13.33 1.97
N ALA A 114 -23.05 -14.15 1.58
CA ALA A 114 -22.98 -15.04 0.42
C ALA A 114 -23.55 -14.40 -0.87
N THR A 115 -23.27 -13.11 -1.10
CA THR A 115 -23.82 -12.33 -2.21
C THR A 115 -22.91 -12.27 -3.44
N GLY A 116 -21.69 -12.79 -3.34
CA GLY A 116 -20.74 -12.82 -4.44
C GLY A 116 -21.13 -13.83 -5.52
N TRP A 117 -20.61 -13.62 -6.73
CA TRP A 117 -20.65 -14.57 -7.82
C TRP A 117 -19.32 -14.50 -8.60
N GLU A 118 -18.88 -15.64 -9.12
CA GLU A 118 -17.64 -15.75 -9.88
C GLU A 118 -17.71 -16.96 -10.80
N THR A 119 -17.26 -16.82 -12.06
CA THR A 119 -17.12 -17.95 -12.98
C THR A 119 -16.02 -17.69 -14.02
N VAL A 120 -15.59 -18.75 -14.70
CA VAL A 120 -14.71 -18.67 -15.87
C VAL A 120 -15.53 -19.02 -17.10
N LEU A 121 -15.57 -18.10 -18.07
CA LEU A 121 -16.21 -18.28 -19.37
C LEU A 121 -15.15 -18.77 -20.36
N PRO A 122 -15.22 -20.02 -20.85
CA PRO A 122 -14.35 -20.48 -21.91
C PRO A 122 -14.62 -19.67 -23.17
N LEU A 123 -13.60 -18.98 -23.68
CA LEU A 123 -13.73 -18.09 -24.84
C LEU A 123 -12.52 -18.25 -25.74
N PRO A 124 -12.69 -18.21 -27.07
CA PRO A 124 -11.57 -18.20 -27.99
C PRO A 124 -10.80 -16.90 -27.84
N THR A 125 -9.66 -16.86 -28.49
CA THR A 125 -8.74 -15.72 -28.46
C THR A 125 -9.36 -14.58 -29.26
N GLY A 126 -9.42 -13.39 -28.70
CA GLY A 126 -10.03 -12.21 -29.31
C GLY A 126 -10.55 -11.22 -28.27
N SER A 127 -11.04 -10.08 -28.75
CA SER A 127 -11.74 -9.11 -27.93
C SER A 127 -13.18 -9.56 -27.71
N HIS A 128 -13.61 -9.64 -26.45
CA HIS A 128 -14.94 -10.07 -26.06
C HIS A 128 -15.62 -9.02 -25.20
N THR A 129 -16.88 -8.71 -25.51
CA THR A 129 -17.72 -7.86 -24.68
C THR A 129 -18.62 -8.74 -23.80
N VAL A 130 -18.50 -8.57 -22.49
CA VAL A 130 -19.24 -9.30 -21.47
C VAL A 130 -20.31 -8.38 -20.88
N CYS A 131 -21.57 -8.79 -21.00
CA CYS A 131 -22.70 -8.12 -20.38
C CYS A 131 -23.26 -8.99 -19.25
N VAL A 132 -23.58 -8.39 -18.11
CA VAL A 132 -24.07 -9.11 -16.93
C VAL A 132 -25.43 -8.56 -16.52
N THR A 133 -26.38 -9.47 -16.34
CA THR A 133 -27.74 -9.17 -15.88
C THR A 133 -28.07 -10.06 -14.70
N VAL A 134 -28.51 -9.47 -13.58
CA VAL A 134 -29.00 -10.20 -12.41
C VAL A 134 -30.53 -10.28 -12.52
N VAL A 135 -31.06 -11.49 -12.34
CA VAL A 135 -32.50 -11.73 -12.41
C VAL A 135 -33.16 -11.26 -11.13
N ASN A 136 -34.21 -10.45 -11.26
CA ASN A 136 -34.98 -9.92 -10.14
C ASN A 136 -35.84 -11.00 -9.48
N VAL A 137 -36.05 -10.87 -8.17
CA VAL A 137 -37.07 -11.62 -7.44
C VAL A 137 -38.03 -10.61 -6.81
N GLY A 138 -39.34 -10.82 -6.91
CA GLY A 138 -40.31 -9.86 -6.37
C GLY A 138 -40.58 -8.65 -7.29
N PRO A 139 -41.04 -7.51 -6.75
CA PRO A 139 -41.32 -6.30 -7.52
C PRO A 139 -40.05 -5.71 -8.15
N GLY A 140 -40.11 -5.28 -9.40
CA GLY A 140 -38.96 -4.66 -10.08
C GLY A 140 -38.61 -5.34 -11.38
N GLN A 141 -37.40 -5.06 -11.87
CA GLN A 141 -36.90 -5.52 -13.16
C GLN A 141 -35.50 -6.08 -12.99
N ASP A 142 -35.10 -6.99 -13.89
CA ASP A 142 -33.73 -7.50 -13.96
C ASP A 142 -32.71 -6.34 -14.01
N LYS A 143 -31.63 -6.43 -13.24
CA LYS A 143 -30.58 -5.41 -13.25
C LYS A 143 -29.48 -5.76 -14.23
N THR A 144 -29.30 -4.93 -15.25
CA THR A 144 -28.19 -5.04 -16.19
C THR A 144 -27.08 -4.07 -15.83
N PHE A 145 -25.84 -4.55 -15.77
CA PHE A 145 -24.65 -3.73 -15.59
C PHE A 145 -24.08 -3.26 -16.93
N PRO A 146 -23.35 -2.13 -16.97
CA PRO A 146 -22.58 -1.74 -18.15
C PRO A 146 -21.67 -2.89 -18.59
N CYS A 147 -21.71 -3.23 -19.88
CA CYS A 147 -20.89 -4.29 -20.42
C CYS A 147 -19.40 -3.91 -20.34
N ARG A 148 -18.54 -4.91 -20.19
CA ARG A 148 -17.08 -4.73 -20.13
C ARG A 148 -16.42 -5.48 -21.28
N THR A 149 -15.46 -4.85 -21.93
CA THR A 149 -14.65 -5.49 -22.97
C THR A 149 -13.35 -6.02 -22.37
N ALA A 150 -13.01 -7.27 -22.66
CA ALA A 150 -11.75 -7.90 -22.26
C ALA A 150 -11.18 -8.71 -23.43
N VAL A 151 -9.85 -8.74 -23.55
CA VAL A 151 -9.15 -9.43 -24.64
C VAL A 151 -8.61 -10.76 -24.13
N VAL A 152 -9.09 -11.87 -24.67
CA VAL A 152 -8.54 -13.21 -24.48
C VAL A 152 -7.41 -13.40 -25.49
N THR A 153 -6.19 -13.67 -25.05
CA THR A 153 -5.06 -13.86 -25.98
C THR A 153 -4.84 -15.34 -26.29
N SER A 154 -4.27 -15.64 -27.46
CA SER A 154 -3.87 -16.99 -27.84
C SER A 154 -2.67 -17.46 -27.04
N GLY A 155 -2.98 -18.06 -25.89
CA GLY A 155 -2.10 -18.93 -25.14
C GLY A 155 -2.92 -20.09 -24.60
N THR A 156 -2.63 -21.30 -25.06
CA THR A 156 -3.09 -22.54 -24.43
C THR A 156 -2.63 -22.54 -22.97
N PRO A 157 -3.44 -22.91 -21.96
CA PRO A 157 -2.89 -23.45 -20.73
C PRO A 157 -2.34 -24.82 -21.09
N THR A 158 -1.09 -24.88 -21.54
CA THR A 158 -0.30 -26.03 -21.11
C THR A 158 -0.35 -26.01 -19.59
N ALA A 159 -0.43 -27.20 -18.96
CA ALA A 159 0.17 -27.36 -17.65
C ALA A 159 1.65 -27.03 -17.83
N ASP A 160 1.95 -25.74 -17.89
CA ASP A 160 3.28 -25.25 -17.93
C ASP A 160 3.71 -25.47 -16.48
N THR A 161 4.50 -26.50 -16.31
CA THR A 161 5.78 -26.30 -15.64
C THR A 161 6.48 -25.14 -16.34
N ALA A 162 5.91 -23.95 -16.15
CA ALA A 162 6.42 -22.67 -16.55
C ALA A 162 7.55 -22.48 -15.57
N THR A 163 8.68 -23.04 -15.96
CA THR A 163 9.77 -22.13 -16.19
C THR A 163 9.27 -21.07 -17.22
N THR A 164 8.35 -20.17 -16.80
CA THR A 164 8.59 -18.74 -16.97
C THR A 164 10.06 -18.68 -16.72
N THR A 165 10.86 -18.42 -17.74
CA THR A 165 12.21 -17.97 -17.45
C THR A 165 11.93 -16.69 -16.72
N ALA A 166 11.78 -16.81 -15.41
CA ALA A 166 11.21 -15.79 -14.58
C ALA A 166 12.18 -14.66 -14.82
N ARG A 167 11.67 -13.56 -15.41
CA ARG A 167 12.53 -12.50 -15.92
C ARG A 167 13.54 -12.24 -14.83
N THR A 168 14.81 -12.49 -15.17
CA THR A 168 15.87 -12.36 -14.18
C THR A 168 15.81 -10.93 -13.67
N LEU A 169 16.03 -10.80 -12.37
CA LEU A 169 15.97 -9.52 -11.71
C LEU A 169 17.12 -8.64 -12.17
N THR A 170 16.86 -7.34 -12.28
CA THR A 170 17.83 -6.39 -12.84
C THR A 170 19.10 -6.31 -12.01
N TRP A 171 18.99 -6.42 -10.68
CA TRP A 171 20.13 -6.20 -9.79
C TRP A 171 20.37 -7.38 -8.85
N ALA A 172 21.58 -7.94 -8.87
CA ALA A 172 22.00 -8.91 -7.87
C ALA A 172 22.11 -8.27 -6.46
N PRO A 173 21.95 -9.06 -5.37
CA PRO A 173 22.30 -8.64 -4.03
C PRO A 173 23.78 -8.21 -3.99
N PRO A 174 24.16 -7.29 -3.10
CA PRO A 174 25.56 -6.93 -2.92
C PRO A 174 26.39 -8.16 -2.50
N ALA A 175 27.65 -8.22 -2.94
CA ALA A 175 28.58 -9.19 -2.39
C ALA A 175 28.75 -8.96 -0.88
N LEU A 176 28.66 -10.03 -0.10
CA LEU A 176 28.75 -9.97 1.36
C LEU A 176 30.14 -10.43 1.83
N THR A 177 30.67 -9.77 2.85
CA THR A 177 31.91 -10.17 3.52
C THR A 177 31.58 -10.71 4.92
N SER A 178 31.83 -12.01 5.13
CA SER A 178 31.61 -12.71 6.42
C SER A 178 30.26 -12.35 7.08
N PRO A 179 29.12 -12.56 6.39
CA PRO A 179 27.84 -12.05 6.87
C PRO A 179 27.35 -12.78 8.12
N THR A 180 26.69 -12.04 9.01
CA THR A 180 25.91 -12.62 10.10
C THR A 180 24.51 -12.97 9.59
N THR A 181 24.04 -14.19 9.84
CA THR A 181 22.64 -14.56 9.53
C THR A 181 21.76 -14.34 10.76
N ILE A 182 20.64 -13.62 10.59
CA ILE A 182 19.61 -13.45 11.61
C ILE A 182 18.32 -14.09 11.12
N THR A 183 17.83 -15.08 11.87
CA THR A 183 16.49 -15.64 11.65
C THR A 183 15.47 -14.83 12.43
N ILE A 184 14.49 -14.28 11.72
CA ILE A 184 13.44 -13.44 12.26
C ILE A 184 12.29 -14.29 12.79
N SER A 185 11.72 -13.84 13.90
CA SER A 185 10.54 -14.37 14.57
C SER A 185 9.70 -13.21 15.12
N ALA A 186 8.55 -13.54 15.70
CA ALA A 186 7.73 -12.55 16.40
C ALA A 186 8.50 -11.84 17.53
N THR A 187 9.46 -12.47 18.19
CA THR A 187 10.14 -11.89 19.38
C THR A 187 11.36 -11.04 19.03
N ASN A 188 11.92 -11.16 17.82
CA ASN A 188 13.16 -10.46 17.43
C ASN A 188 13.04 -9.65 16.12
N ARG A 189 11.81 -9.25 15.74
CA ARG A 189 11.48 -8.52 14.49
C ARG A 189 12.02 -7.09 14.36
N GLN A 190 12.90 -6.65 15.26
CA GLN A 190 13.48 -5.30 15.25
C GLN A 190 14.99 -5.35 15.55
N PRO A 191 15.79 -6.12 14.79
CA PRO A 191 17.21 -6.23 15.07
C PRO A 191 17.93 -4.89 14.89
N ARG A 192 18.84 -4.60 15.82
CA ARG A 192 19.84 -3.54 15.68
C ARG A 192 21.13 -4.17 15.18
N LEU A 193 21.46 -3.85 13.94
CA LEU A 193 22.59 -4.37 13.19
C LEU A 193 23.80 -3.46 13.40
N GLU A 194 24.98 -4.03 13.61
CA GLU A 194 26.19 -3.24 13.81
C GLU A 194 26.58 -2.51 12.51
N ALA A 195 26.86 -1.21 12.62
CA ALA A 195 27.33 -0.42 11.50
C ALA A 195 28.66 -1.01 10.97
N GLY A 196 28.72 -1.32 9.66
CA GLY A 196 29.89 -1.90 9.02
C GLY A 196 29.85 -3.42 8.81
N LYS A 197 28.95 -4.16 9.48
CA LYS A 197 28.78 -5.61 9.28
C LYS A 197 27.74 -5.93 8.21
N ASP A 198 27.95 -7.05 7.52
CA ASP A 198 27.02 -7.56 6.52
C ASP A 198 26.06 -8.59 7.13
N TYR A 199 24.82 -8.60 6.65
CA TYR A 199 23.75 -9.42 7.22
C TYR A 199 22.91 -10.13 6.16
N ILE A 200 22.54 -11.37 6.47
CA ILE A 200 21.49 -12.12 5.81
C ILE A 200 20.30 -12.20 6.77
N ILE A 201 19.15 -11.70 6.35
CA ILE A 201 17.91 -11.74 7.12
C ILE A 201 17.05 -12.90 6.59
N LYS A 202 16.80 -13.90 7.44
CA LYS A 202 15.93 -15.03 7.11
C LYS A 202 14.56 -14.82 7.73
N MET A 203 13.54 -14.65 6.88
CA MET A 203 12.15 -14.56 7.32
C MET A 203 11.62 -15.92 7.79
N PRO A 204 10.63 -15.95 8.71
CA PRO A 204 9.96 -17.19 9.09
C PRO A 204 9.20 -17.81 7.90
N SER A 205 8.93 -19.11 7.97
CA SER A 205 8.16 -19.85 6.95
C SER A 205 6.65 -19.56 6.99
N THR A 206 6.18 -18.89 8.05
CA THR A 206 4.83 -18.36 8.20
C THR A 206 4.87 -16.83 8.17
N PRO A 207 3.75 -16.12 7.94
CA PRO A 207 3.77 -14.66 7.96
C PRO A 207 4.30 -14.12 9.29
N LEU A 208 5.19 -13.14 9.23
CA LEU A 208 5.62 -12.37 10.39
C LEU A 208 4.50 -11.42 10.78
N GLU A 209 3.67 -11.84 11.74
CA GLU A 209 2.50 -11.09 12.17
C GLU A 209 2.77 -10.31 13.47
N GLY A 210 2.40 -9.03 13.50
CA GLY A 210 2.43 -8.20 14.69
C GLY A 210 2.69 -6.72 14.40
N LEU A 211 2.29 -5.86 15.35
CA LEU A 211 2.55 -4.42 15.25
C LEU A 211 4.04 -4.11 15.01
N LYS A 212 4.27 -3.00 14.29
CA LYS A 212 5.58 -2.49 13.85
C LYS A 212 6.31 -3.37 12.83
N GLY A 213 5.69 -4.44 12.33
CA GLY A 213 6.21 -5.29 11.26
C GLY A 213 7.67 -5.70 11.48
N LEU A 214 8.48 -5.56 10.43
CA LEU A 214 9.94 -5.75 10.48
C LEU A 214 10.67 -4.41 10.50
N ILE A 215 11.61 -4.23 11.43
CA ILE A 215 12.48 -3.05 11.49
C ILE A 215 13.94 -3.49 11.35
N LEU A 216 14.62 -3.05 10.29
CA LEU A 216 16.04 -3.30 10.08
C LEU A 216 16.81 -1.99 10.30
N SER A 217 17.47 -1.85 11.45
CA SER A 217 18.25 -0.66 11.81
C SER A 217 19.74 -0.94 11.81
N GLY A 218 20.54 -0.19 11.06
CA GLY A 218 22.00 -0.37 10.96
C GLY A 218 22.44 -1.42 9.95
N GLY A 219 23.73 -1.78 9.95
CA GLY A 219 24.33 -2.72 8.99
C GLY A 219 24.95 -2.03 7.77
N ARG A 220 25.92 -2.70 7.14
CA ARG A 220 26.54 -2.26 5.88
C ARG A 220 25.73 -2.77 4.69
N ASN A 221 25.90 -4.04 4.34
CA ASN A 221 25.05 -4.69 3.35
C ASN A 221 24.04 -5.61 4.05
N VAL A 222 22.76 -5.49 3.71
CA VAL A 222 21.68 -6.28 4.33
C VAL A 222 20.86 -6.93 3.22
N VAL A 223 20.76 -8.26 3.24
CA VAL A 223 20.05 -9.03 2.20
C VAL A 223 18.88 -9.78 2.83
N LEU A 224 17.69 -9.57 2.28
CA LEU A 224 16.47 -10.31 2.61
C LEU A 224 15.86 -10.81 1.29
N ILE A 225 15.67 -12.12 1.17
CA ILE A 225 15.04 -12.75 0.00
C ILE A 225 13.87 -13.60 0.48
N GLY A 226 12.67 -13.22 0.06
CA GLY A 226 11.42 -13.88 0.37
C GLY A 226 10.89 -13.59 1.78
N GLY A 227 9.61 -13.91 1.97
CA GLY A 227 8.91 -13.78 3.25
C GLY A 227 7.67 -12.91 3.16
N GLU A 228 6.88 -12.95 4.23
CA GLU A 228 5.64 -12.20 4.33
C GLU A 228 5.59 -11.47 5.68
N VAL A 229 5.21 -10.18 5.66
CA VAL A 229 4.87 -9.41 6.85
C VAL A 229 3.37 -9.12 6.85
N LYS A 230 2.70 -9.31 7.98
CA LYS A 230 1.25 -9.15 8.10
C LYS A 230 0.86 -8.25 9.28
N ILE A 231 0.08 -7.22 8.99
CA ILE A 231 -0.47 -6.27 9.98
C ILE A 231 -1.99 -6.42 10.04
N SER A 232 -2.47 -7.20 11.01
CA SER A 232 -3.92 -7.40 11.23
C SER A 232 -4.40 -7.00 12.63
N GLN A 233 -3.48 -6.55 13.47
CA GLN A 233 -3.78 -6.04 14.81
C GLN A 233 -4.24 -4.59 14.73
N VAL A 234 -5.13 -4.17 15.63
CA VAL A 234 -5.55 -2.76 15.74
C VAL A 234 -4.38 -1.94 16.29
N GLY A 235 -4.12 -0.81 15.64
CA GLY A 235 -3.12 0.16 16.05
C GLY A 235 -3.65 1.57 15.78
N THR A 236 -3.04 2.57 16.41
CA THR A 236 -3.50 3.96 16.33
C THR A 236 -2.52 4.88 15.61
N THR A 237 -1.31 4.40 15.31
CA THR A 237 -0.25 5.19 14.69
C THR A 237 0.32 4.51 13.45
N SER A 238 0.83 5.30 12.52
CA SER A 238 1.54 4.82 11.31
C SER A 238 2.70 3.91 11.69
N GLU A 239 3.46 4.26 12.74
CA GLU A 239 4.53 3.41 13.25
C GLU A 239 4.04 2.02 13.67
N SER A 240 2.91 1.95 14.39
CA SER A 240 2.36 0.69 14.88
C SER A 240 1.81 -0.20 13.75
N LEU A 241 1.34 0.41 12.66
CA LEU A 241 0.66 -0.26 11.55
C LEU A 241 1.50 -0.36 10.27
N ARG A 242 2.82 -0.29 10.42
CA ARG A 242 3.81 -0.41 9.35
C ARG A 242 4.22 -1.85 9.07
N GLY A 243 4.44 -2.18 7.80
CA GLY A 243 5.04 -3.44 7.37
C GLY A 243 6.57 -3.51 7.52
N LEU A 244 7.31 -2.57 6.93
CA LEU A 244 8.78 -2.59 6.94
C LEU A 244 9.36 -1.20 7.21
N LEU A 245 10.38 -1.13 8.07
CA LEU A 245 11.26 0.03 8.21
C LEU A 245 12.70 -0.34 7.87
N LEU A 246 13.29 0.39 6.93
CA LEU A 246 14.72 0.34 6.61
C LEU A 246 15.40 1.61 7.14
N LYS A 247 16.33 1.46 8.07
CA LYS A 247 16.93 2.58 8.78
C LYS A 247 18.45 2.46 8.91
N ASP A 248 19.14 3.54 8.56
CA ASP A 248 20.57 3.76 8.83
C ASP A 248 21.52 2.64 8.34
N GLN A 249 21.25 2.05 7.17
CA GLN A 249 22.24 1.22 6.50
C GLN A 249 23.33 2.08 5.86
N THR A 250 24.57 1.57 5.80
CA THR A 250 25.71 2.31 5.22
C THR A 250 26.12 1.84 3.82
N GLY A 251 25.72 0.63 3.42
CA GLY A 251 25.98 0.04 2.11
C GLY A 251 24.70 -0.14 1.30
N THR A 252 24.43 -1.37 0.85
CA THR A 252 23.21 -1.72 0.11
C THR A 252 22.28 -2.57 0.95
N VAL A 253 21.02 -2.14 1.09
CA VAL A 253 19.94 -3.01 1.55
C VAL A 253 19.16 -3.55 0.35
N HIS A 254 19.23 -4.87 0.16
CA HIS A 254 18.54 -5.61 -0.89
C HIS A 254 17.37 -6.38 -0.30
N ILE A 255 16.16 -6.00 -0.68
CA ILE A 255 14.92 -6.69 -0.32
C ILE A 255 14.31 -7.24 -1.60
N GLU A 256 14.05 -8.53 -1.61
CA GLU A 256 13.52 -9.22 -2.78
C GLU A 256 12.37 -10.15 -2.40
N GLY A 257 11.32 -10.20 -3.21
CA GLY A 257 10.26 -11.20 -3.08
C GLY A 257 9.42 -11.06 -1.81
N LEU A 258 9.43 -9.90 -1.17
CA LEU A 258 8.68 -9.64 0.06
C LEU A 258 7.22 -9.29 -0.26
N ARG A 259 6.30 -9.92 0.47
CA ARG A 259 4.89 -9.49 0.53
C ARG A 259 4.58 -8.80 1.86
N ILE A 260 3.88 -7.67 1.79
CA ILE A 260 3.38 -6.95 2.96
C ILE A 260 1.85 -6.90 2.86
N THR A 261 1.16 -7.35 3.91
CA THR A 261 -0.30 -7.55 3.90
C THR A 261 -0.96 -7.24 5.23
N GLY A 262 -2.28 -7.44 5.30
CA GLY A 262 -3.10 -7.39 6.50
C GLY A 262 -4.14 -6.26 6.49
N GLY A 263 -5.31 -6.52 7.11
CA GLY A 263 -6.48 -5.64 6.98
C GLY A 263 -6.40 -4.31 7.73
N THR A 264 -5.39 -4.13 8.58
CA THR A 264 -5.12 -2.87 9.30
C THR A 264 -3.78 -2.24 8.88
N LEU A 265 -3.14 -2.77 7.83
CA LEU A 265 -1.90 -2.23 7.31
C LEU A 265 -2.10 -0.77 6.89
N ALA A 266 -1.34 0.14 7.51
CA ALA A 266 -1.42 1.57 7.21
C ALA A 266 -0.20 2.07 6.44
N GLU A 267 0.95 1.42 6.58
CA GLU A 267 2.18 1.84 5.89
C GLU A 267 2.89 0.60 5.35
N GLY A 268 3.27 0.61 4.08
CA GLY A 268 4.02 -0.48 3.47
C GLY A 268 5.47 -0.47 3.92
N ILE A 269 6.32 0.24 3.17
CA ILE A 269 7.76 0.35 3.43
C ILE A 269 8.11 1.80 3.76
N ASN A 270 8.66 2.05 4.95
CA ASN A 270 9.26 3.34 5.25
C ASN A 270 10.79 3.27 5.20
N ILE A 271 11.40 4.35 4.74
CA ILE A 271 12.84 4.46 4.50
C ILE A 271 13.40 5.69 5.23
N ASP A 272 14.36 5.45 6.13
CA ASP A 272 15.08 6.47 6.92
C ASP A 272 16.61 6.22 6.82
N GLN A 273 17.18 6.53 5.67
CA GLN A 273 18.56 6.25 5.28
C GLN A 273 19.44 7.49 5.37
N ARG A 274 19.59 8.03 6.59
CA ARG A 274 20.36 9.27 6.84
C ARG A 274 21.84 9.14 6.49
N LEU A 275 22.35 7.90 6.47
CA LEU A 275 23.73 7.58 6.14
C LEU A 275 23.97 7.39 4.63
N GLY A 276 22.95 7.57 3.79
CA GLY A 276 23.10 7.57 2.34
C GLY A 276 23.27 6.18 1.71
N ALA A 277 22.63 5.15 2.27
CA ALA A 277 22.60 3.81 1.68
C ALA A 277 22.00 3.77 0.27
N THR A 278 22.27 2.67 -0.43
CA THR A 278 21.46 2.21 -1.58
C THR A 278 20.34 1.29 -1.06
N VAL A 279 19.10 1.59 -1.44
CA VAL A 279 17.95 0.71 -1.20
C VAL A 279 17.55 0.07 -2.53
N GLN A 280 17.53 -1.26 -2.57
CA GLN A 280 17.22 -2.06 -3.74
C GLN A 280 16.05 -2.99 -3.44
N LEU A 281 14.92 -2.76 -4.12
CA LEU A 281 13.65 -3.44 -3.92
C LEU A 281 13.25 -4.16 -5.20
N GLN A 282 13.06 -5.48 -5.14
CA GLN A 282 12.71 -6.26 -6.32
C GLN A 282 11.62 -7.29 -6.07
N ASN A 283 10.70 -7.48 -7.00
CA ASN A 283 9.53 -8.35 -6.84
C ASN A 283 8.79 -8.10 -5.50
N ILE A 284 8.48 -6.85 -5.20
CA ILE A 284 7.78 -6.46 -3.99
C ILE A 284 6.28 -6.40 -4.23
N ARG A 285 5.51 -6.97 -3.31
CA ARG A 285 4.06 -6.78 -3.27
C ARG A 285 3.64 -6.15 -1.95
N VAL A 286 2.96 -5.02 -2.04
CA VAL A 286 2.25 -4.42 -0.92
C VAL A 286 0.76 -4.54 -1.24
N ASP A 287 0.03 -5.32 -0.44
CA ASP A 287 -1.43 -5.33 -0.51
C ASP A 287 -1.98 -3.96 -0.05
N THR A 288 -3.30 -3.80 0.06
CA THR A 288 -3.88 -2.49 0.31
C THR A 288 -3.39 -1.88 1.64
N VAL A 289 -2.73 -0.73 1.56
CA VAL A 289 -2.48 0.16 2.71
C VAL A 289 -3.70 1.07 2.92
N HIS A 290 -4.01 1.34 4.18
CA HIS A 290 -5.25 1.98 4.63
C HIS A 290 -5.00 3.26 5.43
N GLY A 291 -5.66 4.34 5.04
CA GLY A 291 -5.50 5.65 5.64
C GLY A 291 -6.46 6.71 5.10
N THR A 292 -6.20 7.98 5.45
CA THR A 292 -6.95 9.18 5.11
C THR A 292 -6.03 10.42 5.06
N GLN A 293 -6.50 11.51 4.46
CA GLN A 293 -5.78 12.78 4.44
C GLN A 293 -5.49 13.37 5.83
N ALA A 294 -6.40 13.22 6.78
CA ALA A 294 -6.28 13.83 8.11
C ALA A 294 -5.60 12.90 9.15
N GLY A 295 -5.26 11.67 8.76
CA GLY A 295 -4.81 10.63 9.67
C GLY A 295 -3.59 9.88 9.15
N LEU A 296 -3.69 8.56 9.06
CA LEU A 296 -2.63 7.72 8.52
C LEU A 296 -2.59 7.91 7.00
N HIS A 297 -1.43 8.09 6.40
CA HIS A 297 -1.34 8.49 5.00
C HIS A 297 -1.48 7.34 3.99
N ALA A 298 -1.44 6.09 4.45
CA ALA A 298 -1.55 4.93 3.57
C ALA A 298 -0.40 4.86 2.57
N ASP A 299 0.85 5.15 2.94
CA ASP A 299 1.94 5.13 1.95
C ASP A 299 2.37 3.69 1.62
N VAL A 300 2.38 3.34 0.34
CA VAL A 300 2.94 2.06 -0.16
C VAL A 300 4.45 2.05 0.12
N ILE A 301 5.13 3.13 -0.25
CA ILE A 301 6.51 3.39 0.13
C ILE A 301 6.66 4.87 0.48
N GLN A 302 7.26 5.14 1.63
CA GLN A 302 7.59 6.49 2.08
C GLN A 302 9.09 6.63 2.34
N SER A 303 9.71 7.69 1.83
CA SER A 303 11.08 8.06 2.20
C SER A 303 11.09 9.37 2.98
N TRP A 304 11.57 9.32 4.23
CA TRP A 304 11.72 10.46 5.14
C TRP A 304 13.09 11.11 5.06
N ALA A 305 14.11 10.28 4.89
CA ALA A 305 15.50 10.68 4.76
C ALA A 305 16.23 9.66 3.91
N GLY A 306 17.07 10.12 2.98
CA GLY A 306 17.64 9.26 1.94
C GLY A 306 16.56 8.43 1.22
N PRO A 307 16.94 7.34 0.55
CA PRO A 307 18.30 6.86 0.34
C PRO A 307 19.06 7.75 -0.64
N LYS A 308 20.37 7.51 -0.75
CA LYS A 308 21.18 8.11 -1.82
C LYS A 308 20.79 7.53 -3.18
N VAL A 309 20.54 6.22 -3.22
CA VAL A 309 20.04 5.54 -4.41
C VAL A 309 18.84 4.69 -4.03
N LEU A 310 17.73 4.86 -4.74
CA LEU A 310 16.57 3.97 -4.67
C LEU A 310 16.44 3.23 -6.00
N ARG A 311 16.41 1.91 -5.95
CA ARG A 311 16.20 1.03 -7.10
C ARG A 311 14.97 0.19 -6.85
N ILE A 312 13.99 0.27 -7.73
CA ILE A 312 12.77 -0.54 -7.68
C ILE A 312 12.60 -1.23 -9.02
N ASP A 313 12.51 -2.56 -9.02
CA ASP A 313 12.18 -3.34 -10.21
C ASP A 313 11.18 -4.46 -9.89
N GLY A 314 9.96 -4.31 -10.38
CA GLY A 314 8.85 -5.19 -10.04
C GLY A 314 8.26 -4.80 -8.68
N LEU A 315 7.35 -3.83 -8.70
CA LEU A 315 6.55 -3.44 -7.54
C LEU A 315 5.08 -3.39 -7.93
N THR A 316 4.23 -4.03 -7.14
CA THR A 316 2.79 -3.74 -7.11
C THR A 316 2.40 -3.25 -5.73
N GLY A 317 1.72 -2.11 -5.65
CA GLY A 317 1.18 -1.56 -4.41
C GLY A 317 -0.27 -1.11 -4.57
N TYR A 318 -1.11 -1.42 -3.59
CA TYR A 318 -2.50 -0.94 -3.52
C TYR A 318 -2.64 0.05 -2.36
N THR A 319 -3.43 1.10 -2.55
CA THR A 319 -3.65 2.13 -1.51
C THR A 319 -5.06 2.71 -1.60
N ASN A 320 -5.64 3.10 -0.46
CA ASN A 320 -6.84 3.92 -0.44
C ASN A 320 -6.57 5.42 -0.31
N TYR A 321 -5.31 5.83 -0.12
CA TYR A 321 -4.91 7.23 -0.07
C TYR A 321 -3.61 7.44 -0.87
N GLN A 322 -2.42 7.44 -0.25
CA GLN A 322 -1.14 7.76 -0.91
C GLN A 322 -0.38 6.55 -1.47
N GLY A 323 0.45 6.74 -2.48
CA GLY A 323 1.24 5.65 -3.06
C GLY A 323 2.71 5.72 -2.67
N LEU A 324 3.51 6.27 -3.58
CA LEU A 324 4.93 6.53 -3.39
C LEU A 324 5.11 7.97 -2.90
N PHE A 325 5.41 8.16 -1.63
CA PHE A 325 5.73 9.48 -1.06
C PHE A 325 7.24 9.61 -0.83
N LEU A 326 7.91 10.23 -1.79
CA LEU A 326 9.37 10.19 -1.91
C LEU A 326 9.97 11.57 -1.65
N LEU A 327 10.20 11.88 -0.37
CA LEU A 327 10.86 13.11 0.08
C LEU A 327 12.18 12.80 0.83
N PRO A 328 13.23 12.37 0.12
CA PRO A 328 14.47 11.88 0.73
C PRO A 328 15.26 12.94 1.51
N THR A 329 14.93 14.22 1.39
CA THR A 329 15.58 15.31 2.13
C THR A 329 14.68 15.94 3.19
N GLN A 330 13.52 15.36 3.48
CA GLN A 330 12.57 15.92 4.46
C GLN A 330 13.18 15.98 5.88
N PHE A 331 13.89 14.92 6.28
CA PHE A 331 14.49 14.80 7.61
C PHE A 331 15.97 14.38 7.57
N GLY A 332 16.62 14.49 6.42
CA GLY A 332 18.01 14.11 6.22
C GLY A 332 18.74 15.06 5.27
N THR A 333 20.08 15.03 5.35
CA THR A 333 20.97 15.88 4.54
C THR A 333 21.69 15.11 3.44
N ALA A 334 21.57 13.77 3.41
CA ALA A 334 22.17 12.95 2.36
C ALA A 334 21.52 13.27 1.00
N ALA A 335 22.31 13.77 0.05
CA ALA A 335 21.83 14.14 -1.27
C ALA A 335 21.42 12.89 -2.08
N PRO A 336 20.18 12.83 -2.60
CA PRO A 336 19.76 11.76 -3.50
C PRO A 336 20.54 11.85 -4.82
N GLN A 337 21.05 10.71 -5.29
CA GLN A 337 21.77 10.59 -6.55
C GLN A 337 20.91 10.02 -7.68
N LEU A 338 20.11 8.98 -7.40
CA LEU A 338 19.28 8.36 -8.41
C LEU A 338 18.13 7.56 -7.80
N PHE A 339 16.92 7.82 -8.27
CA PHE A 339 15.75 7.00 -8.01
C PHE A 339 15.33 6.34 -9.33
N ASP A 340 15.63 5.05 -9.48
CA ASP A 340 15.36 4.27 -10.69
C ASP A 340 14.17 3.33 -10.47
N LEU A 341 13.05 3.63 -11.12
CA LEU A 341 11.79 2.91 -10.98
C LEU A 341 11.49 2.15 -12.28
N ARG A 342 11.43 0.82 -12.19
CA ARG A 342 11.16 -0.08 -13.30
C ARG A 342 10.03 -1.03 -12.96
N ASN A 343 9.11 -1.26 -13.91
CA ASN A 343 8.03 -2.24 -13.75
C ASN A 343 7.26 -2.02 -12.43
N VAL A 344 6.73 -0.82 -12.25
CA VAL A 344 6.01 -0.41 -11.04
C VAL A 344 4.54 -0.20 -11.38
N ASN A 345 3.64 -0.71 -10.56
CA ASN A 345 2.20 -0.47 -10.65
C ASN A 345 1.64 -0.06 -9.28
N ILE A 346 1.21 1.20 -9.18
CA ILE A 346 0.50 1.71 -8.00
C ILE A 346 -0.98 1.88 -8.32
N VAL A 347 -1.82 1.26 -7.51
CA VAL A 347 -3.27 1.19 -7.70
C VAL A 347 -3.99 1.83 -6.53
N GLY A 348 -4.56 3.00 -6.78
CA GLY A 348 -5.43 3.72 -5.88
C GLY A 348 -6.88 3.23 -5.94
N THR A 349 -7.50 3.04 -4.78
CA THR A 349 -8.95 2.80 -4.65
C THR A 349 -9.71 4.10 -4.42
N THR A 350 -11.01 4.02 -4.11
CA THR A 350 -11.84 5.19 -3.79
C THR A 350 -11.23 5.96 -2.62
N GLY A 351 -11.05 7.26 -2.78
CA GLY A 351 -10.40 8.14 -1.80
C GLY A 351 -8.92 8.39 -2.06
N SER A 352 -8.31 7.65 -3.01
CA SER A 352 -6.88 7.78 -3.28
C SER A 352 -6.49 9.13 -3.90
N ALA A 353 -5.35 9.64 -3.48
CA ALA A 353 -4.72 10.83 -4.02
C ALA A 353 -3.20 10.69 -3.85
N TYR A 354 -2.40 11.47 -4.57
CA TYR A 354 -0.95 11.45 -4.36
C TYR A 354 -0.30 10.05 -4.50
N LEU A 355 -0.73 9.28 -5.52
CA LEU A 355 -0.18 7.95 -5.82
C LEU A 355 1.32 7.98 -6.11
N PHE A 356 1.80 9.09 -6.65
CA PHE A 356 3.20 9.43 -6.65
C PHE A 356 3.35 10.86 -6.17
N TRP A 357 4.23 11.07 -5.20
CA TRP A 357 4.60 12.36 -4.68
C TRP A 357 6.12 12.44 -4.61
N ARG A 358 6.65 13.48 -5.24
CA ARG A 358 8.01 13.97 -4.99
C ARG A 358 8.01 15.48 -4.86
N ASP A 359 9.17 16.02 -4.53
CA ASP A 359 9.45 17.44 -4.65
C ASP A 359 9.34 17.95 -6.11
N ASN A 360 9.70 19.21 -6.35
CA ASN A 360 9.67 19.79 -7.70
C ASN A 360 10.78 19.27 -8.64
N GLY A 361 11.19 18.01 -8.52
CA GLY A 361 12.14 17.38 -9.42
C GLY A 361 13.60 17.67 -9.10
N THR A 362 13.96 17.89 -7.82
CA THR A 362 15.29 18.40 -7.45
C THR A 362 16.39 17.33 -7.45
N TRP A 363 16.03 16.08 -7.70
CA TRP A 363 16.95 14.94 -7.77
C TRP A 363 16.66 14.05 -8.99
N PRO A 364 17.67 13.33 -9.52
CA PRO A 364 17.49 12.48 -10.68
C PRO A 364 16.52 11.32 -10.41
N ALA A 365 15.53 11.16 -11.28
CA ALA A 365 14.64 10.01 -11.29
C ALA A 365 14.46 9.47 -12.70
N THR A 366 14.50 8.15 -12.85
CA THR A 366 14.23 7.45 -14.10
C THR A 366 13.02 6.55 -13.93
N THR A 367 12.17 6.50 -14.95
CA THR A 367 10.98 5.65 -14.96
C THR A 367 10.98 4.81 -16.23
N GLN A 368 10.72 3.52 -16.08
CA GLN A 368 10.56 2.57 -17.18
C GLN A 368 9.38 1.65 -16.86
N ASN A 369 8.31 1.71 -17.66
CA ASN A 369 7.12 0.90 -17.41
C ASN A 369 6.54 1.11 -16.00
N VAL A 370 6.26 2.37 -15.66
CA VAL A 370 5.73 2.78 -14.35
C VAL A 370 4.30 3.28 -14.52
N TRP A 371 3.37 2.74 -13.73
CA TRP A 371 1.95 2.98 -13.87
C TRP A 371 1.32 3.47 -12.57
N ALA A 372 0.39 4.40 -12.71
CA ALA A 372 -0.47 4.91 -11.64
C ALA A 372 -1.93 4.85 -12.10
N SER A 373 -2.77 4.12 -11.36
CA SER A 373 -4.21 4.09 -11.62
C SER A 373 -4.99 4.49 -10.39
N THR A 374 -6.06 5.24 -10.58
CA THR A 374 -7.07 5.51 -9.55
C THR A 374 -8.41 4.94 -9.99
N SER A 375 -9.24 4.53 -9.04
CA SER A 375 -10.65 4.18 -9.30
C SER A 375 -11.58 5.40 -9.29
N GLN A 376 -11.07 6.60 -9.01
CA GLN A 376 -11.84 7.83 -9.02
C GLN A 376 -12.04 8.37 -10.45
N VAL A 377 -13.28 8.79 -10.75
CA VAL A 377 -13.65 9.40 -12.04
C VAL A 377 -13.38 10.90 -11.99
N GLY A 378 -12.85 11.47 -13.06
CA GLY A 378 -12.67 12.92 -13.19
C GLY A 378 -11.45 13.50 -12.47
N VAL A 379 -10.60 12.65 -11.86
CA VAL A 379 -9.37 13.10 -11.21
C VAL A 379 -8.28 13.33 -12.26
N GLY A 380 -7.83 14.58 -12.33
CA GLY A 380 -6.75 15.00 -13.22
C GLY A 380 -5.42 14.38 -12.81
N ARG A 381 -4.55 14.13 -13.79
CA ARG A 381 -3.21 13.56 -13.59
C ARG A 381 -2.41 14.24 -12.47
N GLY A 382 -2.45 15.56 -12.41
CA GLY A 382 -1.73 16.35 -11.40
C GLY A 382 -2.22 16.16 -9.96
N GLN A 383 -3.41 15.58 -9.74
CA GLN A 383 -3.93 15.34 -8.38
C GLN A 383 -3.38 14.04 -7.76
N TYR A 384 -2.94 13.09 -8.58
CA TYR A 384 -2.34 11.83 -8.10
C TYR A 384 -0.87 11.64 -8.50
N LEU A 385 -0.34 12.48 -9.38
CA LEU A 385 1.10 12.59 -9.66
C LEU A 385 1.58 13.98 -9.24
N MET A 386 2.00 14.11 -7.99
CA MET A 386 2.56 15.35 -7.43
C MET A 386 4.07 15.44 -7.71
N GLY A 387 4.48 16.60 -8.21
CA GLY A 387 5.85 16.84 -8.65
C GLY A 387 6.11 16.31 -10.07
N ASN A 388 7.35 16.44 -10.53
CA ASN A 388 7.71 16.09 -11.90
C ASN A 388 7.97 14.58 -12.06
N TRP A 389 6.95 13.85 -12.50
CA TRP A 389 7.00 12.43 -12.84
C TRP A 389 6.86 12.22 -14.35
N SER A 390 7.93 12.53 -15.08
CA SER A 390 8.05 12.15 -16.49
C SER A 390 8.08 10.63 -16.63
N GLY A 391 7.45 10.10 -17.68
CA GLY A 391 7.40 8.66 -17.99
C GLY A 391 6.47 7.80 -17.14
N VAL A 392 5.85 8.33 -16.07
CA VAL A 392 4.77 7.62 -15.36
C VAL A 392 3.49 7.64 -16.22
N LEU A 393 2.91 6.46 -16.43
CA LEU A 393 1.73 6.25 -17.25
C LEU A 393 0.47 6.26 -16.38
N SER A 394 -0.56 6.97 -16.85
CA SER A 394 -1.88 6.96 -16.22
C SER A 394 -2.65 5.72 -16.66
N GLY A 395 -3.26 5.02 -15.71
CA GLY A 395 -4.00 3.79 -15.97
C GLY A 395 -3.27 2.55 -15.47
N LYS A 396 -3.63 1.40 -16.02
CA LYS A 396 -3.15 0.08 -15.56
C LYS A 396 -2.34 -0.58 -16.66
N PRO A 397 -1.28 -1.34 -16.33
CA PRO A 397 -0.58 -2.16 -17.32
C PRO A 397 -1.54 -3.17 -17.94
N ALA A 398 -1.42 -3.39 -19.25
CA ALA A 398 -2.25 -4.38 -19.97
C ALA A 398 -2.05 -5.81 -19.44
N THR A 399 -0.85 -6.10 -18.93
CA THR A 399 -0.48 -7.39 -18.32
C THR A 399 -0.99 -7.56 -16.89
N GLY A 400 -1.68 -6.57 -16.32
CA GLY A 400 -2.09 -6.55 -14.92
C GLY A 400 -0.95 -6.19 -13.97
N ASP A 401 -1.00 -6.72 -12.75
CA ASP A 401 -0.01 -6.44 -11.70
C ASP A 401 1.41 -6.82 -12.12
N MET A 402 2.38 -5.93 -11.86
CA MET A 402 3.81 -6.22 -12.05
C MET A 402 4.28 -7.34 -11.12
N VAL A 403 3.71 -7.40 -9.91
CA VAL A 403 3.89 -8.47 -8.93
C VAL A 403 2.50 -8.99 -8.51
N PRO A 404 1.93 -9.96 -9.24
CA PRO A 404 0.65 -10.56 -8.90
C PRO A 404 0.72 -11.34 -7.58
N VAL A 405 -0.43 -11.63 -6.99
CA VAL A 405 -0.54 -12.48 -5.79
C VAL A 405 0.17 -13.81 -6.04
N GLY A 406 0.97 -14.25 -5.06
CA GLY A 406 1.76 -15.49 -5.15
C GLY A 406 3.13 -15.34 -5.81
N ARG A 407 3.43 -14.22 -6.49
CA ARG A 407 4.79 -13.96 -7.02
C ARG A 407 5.79 -13.58 -5.93
N ALA A 408 5.33 -12.98 -4.84
CA ALA A 408 6.11 -12.58 -3.68
C ALA A 408 5.44 -13.09 -2.41
N GLY A 409 6.21 -13.28 -1.33
CA GLY A 409 5.69 -13.79 -0.05
C GLY A 409 6.41 -15.05 0.42
N LEU A 410 5.65 -15.90 1.10
CA LEU A 410 6.10 -17.20 1.59
C LEU A 410 6.54 -18.11 0.44
N GLY A 411 7.63 -18.83 0.64
CA GLY A 411 8.15 -19.77 -0.36
C GLY A 411 8.74 -19.12 -1.61
N TYR A 412 8.92 -17.79 -1.63
CA TYR A 412 9.57 -17.09 -2.73
C TYR A 412 10.97 -17.67 -3.01
N ALA A 413 11.20 -18.00 -4.27
CA ALA A 413 12.50 -18.38 -4.80
C ALA A 413 12.95 -17.31 -5.80
N SER A 414 14.20 -16.85 -5.66
CA SER A 414 14.75 -15.86 -6.59
C SER A 414 14.79 -16.44 -8.01
N PRO A 415 14.38 -15.68 -9.03
CA PRO A 415 14.52 -16.11 -10.42
C PRO A 415 15.95 -15.95 -10.96
N GLY A 416 16.89 -15.51 -10.12
CA GLY A 416 18.23 -15.12 -10.53
C GLY A 416 18.28 -13.69 -11.08
N TYR A 417 19.46 -13.29 -11.57
CA TYR A 417 19.76 -11.90 -11.92
C TYR A 417 20.33 -11.79 -13.32
N THR A 418 20.03 -10.70 -14.02
CA THR A 418 20.67 -10.38 -15.30
C THR A 418 22.18 -10.26 -15.08
N ARG A 419 22.95 -10.96 -15.92
CA ARG A 419 24.43 -10.94 -15.85
C ARG A 419 25.00 -9.64 -16.41
#